data_AF-A0A5N8UXY5-F1
#
_entry.id   AF-A0A5N8UXY5-F1
#
_cell.length_a   1.000
_cell.length_b   1.000
_cell.length_c   1.000
_cell.angle_alpha   90.00
_cell.angle_beta   90.00
_cell.angle_gamma   90.00
#
_symmetry.space_group_name_H-M   'P 1'
#
loop_
_entity.id
_entity.type
_entity.pdbx_description
1 polymer ?
#
loop_
_entity_poly.entity_id
_entity_poly.type
_entity_poly.pdbx_seq_one_letter_code
_entity_poly.pdbx_strand_id
1 'polypeptide(L)'
;MNNEAQIQLGKLLINQEKLLDLLAQNPSALDEYPDLQSHVIKKHPNIIAYNKMSKEQQSDFYEAFDERLAWLAFELAQDLKIDFLTQRAALLCGGNIQKVSSLTISEIGYEPLAKYLNMLSGAVQGHLEPKPSYPFLAEKGRLDHQFWKNADKAFDAFMDGYGSHYKLSLWCETNIGTRAPQSAPKFFKTFSDPRNIPEWIEYSGK
;
A
#
# COMPACT_ATOMS: atom_id res chain seq x y z
N MET A 1 -4.88 -28.84 -4.98
CA MET A 1 -3.51 -28.77 -5.53
C MET A 1 -3.46 -29.70 -6.73
N ASN A 2 -2.90 -29.30 -7.87
CA ASN A 2 -2.79 -30.20 -9.03
C ASN A 2 -1.57 -31.14 -8.87
N ASN A 3 -1.53 -32.23 -9.65
CA ASN A 3 -0.48 -33.25 -9.55
C ASN A 3 0.94 -32.66 -9.77
N GLU A 4 1.07 -31.69 -10.66
CA GLU A 4 2.35 -31.03 -10.93
C GLU A 4 2.85 -30.22 -9.74
N ALA A 5 1.99 -29.42 -9.10
CA ALA A 5 2.34 -28.69 -7.89
C ALA A 5 2.67 -29.64 -6.73
N GLN A 6 2.01 -30.80 -6.66
CA GLN A 6 2.33 -31.82 -5.65
C GLN A 6 3.69 -32.46 -5.84
N ILE A 7 4.07 -32.73 -7.09
CA ILE A 7 5.41 -33.22 -7.42
C ILE A 7 6.47 -32.15 -7.13
N GLN A 8 6.20 -30.89 -7.43
CA GLN A 8 7.12 -29.77 -7.13
C GLN A 8 7.30 -29.57 -5.63
N LEU A 9 6.21 -29.60 -4.86
CA LEU A 9 6.27 -29.52 -3.39
C LEU A 9 7.06 -30.70 -2.81
N GLY A 10 6.81 -31.93 -3.30
CA GLY A 10 7.56 -33.12 -2.87
C GLY A 10 9.06 -33.00 -3.14
N LYS A 11 9.46 -32.50 -4.31
CA LYS A 11 10.87 -32.22 -4.63
C LYS A 11 11.48 -31.17 -3.70
N LEU A 12 10.70 -30.16 -3.32
CA LEU A 12 11.17 -29.11 -2.42
C LEU A 12 11.36 -29.62 -0.99
N LEU A 13 10.45 -30.46 -0.48
CA LEU A 13 10.57 -31.07 0.85
C LEU A 13 11.81 -31.98 0.97
N ILE A 14 12.18 -32.65 -0.13
CA ILE A 14 13.38 -33.48 -0.19
C ILE A 14 14.65 -32.62 -0.32
N ASN A 15 14.59 -31.52 -1.06
CA ASN A 15 15.71 -30.58 -1.21
C ASN A 15 15.68 -29.50 -0.13
N GLN A 16 16.14 -29.87 1.06
CA GLN A 16 16.13 -29.01 2.25
C GLN A 16 16.88 -27.69 2.06
N GLU A 17 17.97 -27.64 1.27
CA GLU A 17 18.70 -26.39 1.01
C GLU A 17 17.84 -25.38 0.25
N LYS A 18 17.22 -25.81 -0.87
CA LYS A 18 16.31 -24.94 -1.63
C LYS A 18 15.08 -24.52 -0.84
N LEU A 19 14.58 -25.40 0.02
CA LEU A 19 13.48 -25.06 0.92
C LEU A 19 13.91 -23.97 1.90
N LEU A 20 15.08 -24.09 2.53
CA LEU A 20 15.60 -23.09 3.44
C LEU A 20 15.81 -21.73 2.74
N ASP A 21 16.31 -21.71 1.50
CA ASP A 21 16.46 -20.48 0.72
C ASP A 21 15.13 -19.79 0.45
N LEU A 22 14.08 -20.56 0.12
CA LEU A 22 12.73 -20.01 -0.07
C LEU A 22 12.14 -19.49 1.24
N LEU A 23 12.30 -20.23 2.33
CA LEU A 23 11.84 -19.82 3.66
C LEU A 23 12.56 -18.55 4.13
N ALA A 24 13.80 -18.31 3.69
CA ALA A 24 14.58 -17.12 4.05
C ALA A 24 14.03 -15.82 3.47
N GLN A 25 13.21 -15.89 2.43
CA GLN A 25 12.63 -14.71 1.78
C GLN A 25 11.51 -14.08 2.63
N ASN A 26 10.90 -14.85 3.53
CA ASN A 26 9.87 -14.35 4.43
C ASN A 26 10.01 -14.99 5.82
N PRO A 27 11.01 -14.59 6.62
CA PRO A 27 11.22 -15.15 7.96
C PRO A 27 10.03 -14.94 8.89
N SER A 28 9.24 -13.86 8.72
CA SER A 28 8.01 -13.63 9.48
C SER A 28 6.92 -14.68 9.26
N ALA A 29 6.95 -15.41 8.14
CA ALA A 29 6.05 -16.56 7.95
C ALA A 29 6.41 -17.77 8.84
N LEU A 30 7.52 -17.70 9.59
CA LEU A 30 8.02 -18.74 10.49
C LEU A 30 7.89 -18.37 11.97
N ASP A 31 7.02 -17.43 12.34
CA ASP A 31 6.86 -16.98 13.73
C ASP A 31 6.48 -18.13 14.70
N GLU A 32 5.79 -19.17 14.22
CA GLU A 32 5.49 -20.39 14.98
C GLU A 32 6.66 -21.38 15.09
N TYR A 33 7.76 -21.13 14.36
CA TYR A 33 8.94 -21.99 14.26
C TYR A 33 10.25 -21.23 14.56
N PRO A 34 10.46 -20.73 15.79
CA PRO A 34 11.53 -19.79 16.13
C PRO A 34 12.95 -20.33 15.87
N ASP A 35 13.16 -21.64 16.07
CA ASP A 35 14.45 -22.28 15.79
C ASP A 35 14.76 -22.32 14.29
N LEU A 36 13.76 -22.62 13.47
CA LEU A 36 13.87 -22.66 12.02
C LEU A 36 14.06 -21.24 11.47
N GLN A 37 13.28 -20.28 11.96
CA GLN A 37 13.42 -18.85 11.65
C GLN A 37 14.84 -18.37 11.96
N SER A 38 15.35 -18.67 13.15
CA SER A 38 16.71 -18.31 13.57
C SER A 38 17.78 -18.95 12.69
N HIS A 39 17.61 -20.23 12.33
CA HIS A 39 18.57 -20.94 11.47
C HIS A 39 18.63 -20.34 10.06
N VAL A 40 17.46 -20.08 9.49
CA VAL A 40 17.30 -19.53 8.15
C VAL A 40 17.87 -18.10 8.07
N ILE A 41 17.56 -17.24 9.05
CA ILE A 41 18.10 -15.88 9.13
C ILE A 41 19.63 -15.90 9.21
N LYS A 42 20.21 -16.76 10.07
CA LYS A 42 21.68 -16.86 10.23
C LYS A 42 22.39 -17.31 8.95
N LYS A 43 21.72 -18.07 8.09
CA LYS A 43 22.26 -18.52 6.81
C LYS A 43 22.04 -17.55 5.66
N HIS A 44 21.19 -16.53 5.83
CA HIS A 44 20.91 -15.57 4.78
C HIS A 44 22.19 -14.79 4.37
N PRO A 45 22.59 -14.76 3.08
CA PRO A 45 23.85 -14.16 2.66
C PRO A 45 24.07 -12.72 3.14
N ASN A 46 23.01 -11.90 3.12
CA ASN A 46 23.10 -10.50 3.57
C ASN A 46 23.25 -10.37 5.09
N ILE A 47 22.69 -11.29 5.87
CA ILE A 47 22.87 -11.30 7.34
C ILE A 47 24.28 -11.77 7.69
N ILE A 48 24.81 -12.76 6.96
CA ILE A 48 26.21 -13.17 7.09
C ILE A 48 27.14 -12.00 6.74
N ALA A 49 26.87 -11.27 5.66
CA ALA A 49 27.67 -10.11 5.27
C ALA A 49 27.62 -9.00 6.34
N TYR A 50 26.43 -8.69 6.86
CA TYR A 50 26.24 -7.74 7.95
C TYR A 50 27.00 -8.15 9.23
N ASN A 51 26.92 -9.43 9.62
CA ASN A 51 27.62 -9.94 10.80
C ASN A 51 29.15 -9.96 10.65
N LYS A 52 29.67 -9.87 9.43
CA LYS A 52 31.11 -9.76 9.14
C LYS A 52 31.63 -8.31 9.17
N MET A 53 30.74 -7.32 9.22
CA MET A 53 31.11 -5.91 9.31
C MET A 53 31.81 -5.61 10.64
N SER A 54 32.66 -4.57 10.66
CA SER A 54 33.21 -4.05 11.92
C SER A 54 32.11 -3.41 12.77
N LYS A 55 32.37 -3.17 14.06
CA LYS A 55 31.42 -2.46 14.93
C LYS A 55 31.07 -1.06 14.43
N GLU A 56 32.04 -0.36 13.85
CA GLU A 56 31.86 0.97 13.27
C GLU A 56 30.95 0.89 12.03
N GLN A 57 31.22 -0.05 11.12
CA GLN A 57 30.37 -0.27 9.94
C GLN A 57 28.93 -0.68 10.30
N GLN A 58 28.75 -1.46 11.36
CA GLN A 58 27.41 -1.79 11.87
C GLN A 58 26.71 -0.55 12.44
N SER A 59 27.45 0.32 13.14
CA SER A 59 26.93 1.62 13.60
C SER A 59 26.47 2.49 12.43
N ASP A 60 27.32 2.64 11.42
CA ASP A 60 26.99 3.41 10.20
C ASP A 60 25.76 2.83 9.49
N PHE A 61 25.64 1.50 9.45
CA PHE A 61 24.47 0.83 8.88
C PHE A 61 23.19 1.15 9.66
N TYR A 62 23.24 1.13 11.00
CA TYR A 62 22.10 1.50 11.84
C TYR A 62 21.71 2.96 11.64
N GLU A 63 22.67 3.88 11.63
CA GLU A 63 22.42 5.31 11.43
C GLU A 63 21.78 5.58 10.06
N ALA A 64 22.32 4.98 8.99
CA ALA A 64 21.76 5.10 7.65
C ALA A 64 20.35 4.51 7.54
N PHE A 65 20.09 3.41 8.24
CA PHE A 65 18.76 2.80 8.28
C PHE A 65 17.75 3.67 9.04
N ASP A 66 18.12 4.19 10.22
CA ASP A 66 17.29 5.09 11.01
C ASP A 66 16.99 6.39 10.25
N GLU A 67 17.97 6.96 9.56
CA GLU A 67 17.77 8.12 8.69
C GLU A 67 16.75 7.80 7.58
N ARG A 68 16.85 6.63 6.95
CA ARG A 68 15.89 6.22 5.93
C ARG A 68 14.48 6.05 6.48
N LEU A 69 14.34 5.47 7.67
CA LEU A 69 13.04 5.33 8.35
C LEU A 69 12.45 6.71 8.69
N ALA A 70 13.26 7.65 9.15
CA ALA A 70 12.84 9.02 9.43
C ALA A 70 12.33 9.73 8.17
N TRP A 71 13.03 9.60 7.04
CA TRP A 71 12.58 10.13 5.75
C TRP A 71 11.24 9.55 5.29
N LEU A 72 11.06 8.23 5.38
CA LEU A 72 9.80 7.59 5.03
C LEU A 72 8.65 8.09 5.90
N ALA A 73 8.88 8.24 7.22
CA ALA A 73 7.89 8.81 8.11
C ALA A 73 7.56 10.27 7.77
N PHE A 74 8.56 11.07 7.38
CA PHE A 74 8.38 12.44 6.93
C PHE A 74 7.55 12.54 5.64
N GLU A 75 7.84 11.68 4.65
CA GLU A 75 7.08 11.60 3.40
C GLU A 75 5.60 11.28 3.67
N LEU A 76 5.34 10.25 4.48
CA LEU A 76 3.97 9.86 4.86
C LEU A 76 3.25 10.97 5.64
N ALA A 77 3.99 11.74 6.45
CA ALA A 77 3.41 12.80 7.26
C ALA A 77 2.92 14.00 6.44
N GLN A 78 3.42 14.22 5.21
CA GLN A 78 3.01 15.36 4.37
C GLN A 78 1.52 15.32 4.03
N ASP A 79 0.93 14.13 3.93
CA ASP A 79 -0.48 13.93 3.58
C ASP A 79 -1.39 13.86 4.82
N LEU A 80 -0.82 13.87 6.02
CA LEU A 80 -1.57 13.78 7.27
C LEU A 80 -2.08 15.15 7.74
N LYS A 81 -3.35 15.19 8.15
CA LYS A 81 -3.95 16.36 8.78
C LYS A 81 -3.49 16.51 10.24
N ILE A 82 -2.34 17.14 10.45
CA ILE A 82 -1.71 17.32 11.76
C ILE A 82 -2.00 18.68 12.42
N ASP A 83 -3.13 19.33 12.08
CA ASP A 83 -3.51 20.65 12.61
C ASP A 83 -3.48 20.71 14.15
N PHE A 84 -3.90 19.63 14.81
CA PHE A 84 -3.89 19.53 16.27
C PHE A 84 -2.48 19.58 16.87
N LEU A 85 -1.48 18.98 16.21
CA LEU A 85 -0.08 19.06 16.61
C LEU A 85 0.50 20.45 16.30
N THR A 86 0.13 21.02 15.16
CA THR A 86 0.55 22.37 14.78
C THR A 86 0.03 23.41 15.77
N GLN A 87 -1.24 23.31 16.17
CA GLN A 87 -1.84 24.14 17.21
C GLN A 87 -1.16 23.93 18.57
N ARG A 88 -0.84 22.68 18.93
CA ARG A 88 -0.10 22.37 20.16
C ARG A 88 1.29 23.01 20.16
N ALA A 89 2.05 22.88 19.06
CA ALA A 89 3.36 23.50 18.92
C ALA A 89 3.27 25.03 18.96
N ALA A 90 2.26 25.63 18.30
CA ALA A 90 2.01 27.06 18.36
C ALA A 90 1.70 27.55 19.79
N LEU A 91 0.97 26.78 20.60
CA LEU A 91 0.73 27.12 22.01
C LEU A 91 2.01 27.08 22.86
N LEU A 92 2.94 26.17 22.56
CA LEU A 92 4.19 26.01 23.31
C LEU A 92 5.29 27.00 22.85
N CYS A 93 5.31 27.33 21.56
CA CYS A 93 6.41 28.04 20.91
C CYS A 93 6.01 29.39 20.30
N GLY A 94 4.73 29.69 20.14
CA GLY A 94 4.28 30.84 19.36
C GLY A 94 4.78 30.78 17.93
N GLY A 95 5.38 31.88 17.46
CA GLY A 95 6.07 31.96 16.16
C GLY A 95 7.57 31.62 16.19
N ASN A 96 8.11 31.16 17.31
CA ASN A 96 9.54 30.86 17.44
C ASN A 96 9.85 29.46 16.89
N ILE A 97 10.29 29.42 15.63
CA ILE A 97 10.62 28.18 14.91
C ILE A 97 11.80 27.44 15.57
N GLN A 98 12.80 28.16 16.08
CA GLN A 98 13.97 27.54 16.72
C GLN A 98 13.60 26.78 17.99
N LYS A 99 12.56 27.24 18.71
CA LYS A 99 12.05 26.52 19.88
C LYS A 99 11.34 25.22 19.52
N VAL A 100 10.78 25.10 18.31
CA VAL A 100 10.10 23.87 17.86
C VAL A 100 11.08 22.70 17.84
N SER A 101 12.30 22.90 17.31
CA SER A 101 13.34 21.86 17.28
C SER A 101 13.86 21.42 18.65
N SER A 102 13.58 22.19 19.71
CA SER A 102 13.96 21.85 21.08
C SER A 102 12.83 21.22 21.91
N LEU A 103 11.63 21.08 21.34
CA LEU A 103 10.50 20.49 22.06
C LEU A 103 10.77 19.03 22.40
N THR A 104 10.47 18.69 23.65
CA THR A 104 10.58 17.32 24.16
C THR A 104 9.23 16.59 24.14
N ILE A 105 9.27 15.26 24.20
CA ILE A 105 8.07 14.41 24.24
C ILE A 105 7.14 14.80 25.41
N SER A 106 7.70 15.14 26.57
CA SER A 106 6.93 15.51 27.76
C SER A 106 6.22 16.86 27.60
N GLU A 107 6.80 17.81 26.89
CA GLU A 107 6.18 19.12 26.61
C GLU A 107 5.02 18.98 25.60
N ILE A 108 5.23 18.21 24.53
CA ILE A 108 4.20 17.97 23.51
C ILE A 108 3.04 17.18 24.12
N GLY A 109 3.37 16.13 24.89
CA GLY A 109 2.43 15.28 25.60
C GLY A 109 2.15 13.96 24.87
N TYR A 110 1.83 12.92 25.65
CA TYR A 110 1.57 11.57 25.15
C TYR A 110 0.39 11.52 24.19
N GLU A 111 -0.77 12.09 24.54
CA GLU A 111 -2.00 11.96 23.74
C GLU A 111 -1.86 12.49 22.31
N PRO A 112 -1.35 13.73 22.06
CA PRO A 112 -1.12 14.20 20.69
C PRO A 112 -0.13 13.34 19.91
N LEU A 113 0.95 12.89 20.55
CA LEU A 113 1.96 12.06 19.90
C LEU A 113 1.43 10.67 19.56
N ALA A 114 0.71 10.02 20.48
CA ALA A 114 0.08 8.72 20.25
C ALA A 114 -0.93 8.80 19.10
N LYS A 115 -1.74 9.87 19.05
CA LYS A 115 -2.66 10.11 17.93
C LYS A 115 -1.91 10.23 16.60
N TYR A 116 -0.82 10.97 16.56
CA TYR A 116 0.00 11.11 15.36
C TYR A 116 0.64 9.80 14.90
N LEU A 117 1.20 9.02 15.83
CA LEU A 117 1.78 7.70 15.53
C LEU A 117 0.72 6.72 14.99
N ASN A 118 -0.51 6.76 15.54
CA ASN A 118 -1.61 5.97 15.01
C ASN A 118 -2.02 6.40 13.59
N MET A 119 -2.00 7.71 13.30
CA MET A 119 -2.27 8.22 11.94
C MET A 119 -1.18 7.78 10.95
N LEU A 120 0.10 7.86 11.34
CA LEU A 120 1.21 7.33 10.55
C LEU A 120 1.07 5.83 10.31
N SER A 121 0.73 5.05 11.33
CA SER A 121 0.49 3.61 11.20
C SER A 121 -0.63 3.32 10.18
N GLY A 122 -1.74 4.06 10.23
CA GLY A 122 -2.80 3.97 9.23
C GLY A 122 -2.34 4.33 7.81
N ALA A 123 -1.48 5.34 7.67
CA ALA A 123 -0.91 5.71 6.37
C ALA A 123 0.00 4.61 5.81
N VAL A 124 0.86 4.00 6.63
CA VAL A 124 1.69 2.85 6.24
C VAL A 124 0.82 1.70 5.74
N GLN A 125 -0.28 1.40 6.44
CA GLN A 125 -1.24 0.37 6.01
C GLN A 125 -1.91 0.74 4.68
N GLY A 126 -2.25 2.01 4.46
CA GLY A 126 -2.80 2.49 3.18
C GLY A 126 -1.83 2.35 2.00
N HIS A 127 -0.52 2.43 2.24
CA HIS A 127 0.51 2.15 1.23
C HIS A 127 0.76 0.64 1.00
N LEU A 128 0.35 -0.21 1.96
CA LEU A 128 0.35 -1.68 1.82
C LEU A 128 -0.91 -2.20 1.13
N GLU A 129 -1.99 -1.41 1.08
CA GLU A 129 -3.12 -1.78 0.23
C GLU A 129 -2.62 -1.82 -1.23
N PRO A 130 -2.77 -2.96 -1.92
CA PRO A 130 -2.47 -3.00 -3.34
C PRO A 130 -3.30 -1.90 -3.99
N LYS A 131 -2.67 -1.13 -4.90
CA LYS A 131 -3.31 -0.12 -5.74
C LYS A 131 -4.78 -0.47 -5.96
N PRO A 132 -5.73 0.48 -5.80
CA PRO A 132 -7.15 0.18 -5.82
C PRO A 132 -7.45 -0.82 -6.92
N SER A 133 -7.99 -1.98 -6.56
CA SER A 133 -8.36 -3.02 -7.53
C SER A 133 -9.48 -2.46 -8.38
N TYR A 134 -9.09 -1.76 -9.44
CA TYR A 134 -10.04 -1.19 -10.35
C TYR A 134 -10.81 -2.36 -10.98
N PRO A 135 -12.13 -2.26 -11.12
CA PRO A 135 -12.91 -3.35 -11.70
C PRO A 135 -12.37 -3.82 -13.05
N PHE A 136 -11.74 -2.93 -13.83
CA PHE A 136 -11.13 -3.23 -15.12
C PHE A 136 -9.77 -3.93 -15.07
N LEU A 137 -9.14 -4.05 -13.90
CA LEU A 137 -7.93 -4.82 -13.65
C LEU A 137 -8.21 -6.18 -12.98
N ALA A 138 -9.48 -6.55 -12.80
CA ALA A 138 -9.83 -7.80 -12.11
C ALA A 138 -9.43 -9.05 -12.91
N GLU A 139 -8.61 -9.91 -12.32
CA GLU A 139 -8.16 -11.19 -12.90
C GLU A 139 -9.17 -12.34 -12.70
N LYS A 140 -10.17 -12.15 -11.83
CA LYS A 140 -11.21 -13.14 -11.49
C LYS A 140 -12.61 -12.54 -11.63
N GLY A 141 -13.53 -13.30 -12.23
CA GLY A 141 -14.92 -12.89 -12.45
C GLY A 141 -15.22 -12.55 -13.91
N ARG A 142 -16.47 -12.15 -14.19
CA ARG A 142 -16.88 -11.67 -15.52
C ARG A 142 -16.60 -10.18 -15.63
N LEU A 143 -15.49 -9.83 -16.27
CA LEU A 143 -15.16 -8.46 -16.62
C LEU A 143 -15.85 -8.06 -17.93
N ASP A 144 -16.64 -6.99 -17.90
CA ASP A 144 -17.21 -6.39 -19.11
C ASP A 144 -16.22 -5.38 -19.72
N HIS A 145 -15.30 -5.88 -20.54
CA HIS A 145 -14.30 -5.06 -21.22
C HIS A 145 -14.93 -4.00 -22.13
N GLN A 146 -16.08 -4.27 -22.73
CA GLN A 146 -16.75 -3.34 -23.64
C GLN A 146 -17.25 -2.12 -22.87
N PHE A 147 -17.79 -2.33 -21.66
CA PHE A 147 -18.16 -1.24 -20.76
C PHE A 147 -16.93 -0.46 -20.32
N TRP A 148 -15.95 -1.14 -19.73
CA TRP A 148 -14.83 -0.44 -19.08
C TRP A 148 -13.93 0.30 -20.06
N LYS A 149 -13.77 -0.14 -21.31
CA LYS A 149 -13.08 0.64 -22.36
C LYS A 149 -13.80 1.94 -22.76
N ASN A 150 -15.09 2.05 -22.45
CA ASN A 150 -15.92 3.23 -22.70
C ASN A 150 -16.38 3.90 -21.40
N ALA A 151 -15.66 3.67 -20.29
CA ALA A 151 -16.03 4.22 -18.98
C ALA A 151 -16.05 5.75 -18.96
N ASP A 152 -15.24 6.42 -19.78
CA ASP A 152 -15.28 7.87 -20.02
C ASP A 152 -16.65 8.36 -20.46
N LYS A 153 -17.25 7.70 -21.46
CA LYS A 153 -18.58 8.06 -21.98
C LYS A 153 -19.67 7.80 -20.94
N ALA A 154 -19.54 6.70 -20.20
CA ALA A 154 -20.47 6.37 -19.12
C ALA A 154 -20.33 7.34 -17.93
N PHE A 155 -19.13 7.87 -17.67
CA PHE A 155 -18.90 8.89 -16.66
C PHE A 155 -19.53 10.24 -17.06
N ASP A 156 -19.37 10.66 -18.31
CA ASP A 156 -20.02 11.88 -18.83
C ASP A 156 -21.55 11.78 -18.68
N ALA A 157 -22.15 10.65 -19.07
CA ALA A 157 -23.57 10.40 -18.85
C ALA A 157 -23.95 10.37 -17.35
N PHE A 158 -23.11 9.80 -16.50
CA PHE A 158 -23.34 9.80 -15.06
C PHE A 158 -23.42 11.23 -14.48
N MET A 159 -22.56 12.14 -14.96
CA MET A 159 -22.57 13.56 -14.60
C MET A 159 -23.77 14.32 -15.17
N ASP A 160 -24.26 13.93 -16.34
CA ASP A 160 -25.47 14.49 -16.99
C ASP A 160 -26.80 14.04 -16.36
N GLY A 161 -26.76 13.38 -15.20
CA GLY A 161 -27.96 13.03 -14.43
C GLY A 161 -28.41 11.58 -14.56
N TYR A 162 -27.64 10.71 -15.22
CA TYR A 162 -27.84 9.26 -15.22
C TYR A 162 -27.21 8.59 -13.97
N GLY A 163 -27.31 9.25 -12.80
CA GLY A 163 -26.58 8.90 -11.58
C GLY A 163 -27.00 7.61 -10.85
N SER A 164 -28.03 6.89 -11.32
CA SER A 164 -28.45 5.60 -10.76
C SER A 164 -28.07 4.45 -11.69
N HIS A 165 -27.82 3.26 -11.11
CA HIS A 165 -27.44 2.07 -11.89
C HIS A 165 -28.41 1.78 -13.02
N TYR A 166 -29.72 1.83 -12.74
CA TYR A 166 -30.76 1.61 -13.75
C TYR A 166 -30.68 2.59 -14.92
N LYS A 167 -30.61 3.90 -14.63
CA LYS A 167 -30.55 4.95 -15.66
C LYS A 167 -29.27 4.84 -16.49
N LEU A 168 -28.13 4.65 -15.82
CA LEU A 168 -26.84 4.47 -16.47
C LEU A 168 -26.81 3.21 -17.34
N SER A 169 -27.38 2.10 -16.86
CA SER A 169 -27.42 0.84 -17.60
C SER A 169 -28.21 0.97 -18.90
N LEU A 170 -29.38 1.63 -18.87
CA LEU A 170 -30.20 1.86 -20.06
C LEU A 170 -29.48 2.78 -21.07
N TRP A 171 -28.82 3.84 -20.57
CA TRP A 171 -28.02 4.72 -21.41
C TRP A 171 -26.87 3.96 -22.07
N CYS A 172 -26.17 3.12 -21.31
CA CYS A 172 -25.03 2.36 -21.81
C CYS A 172 -25.45 1.33 -22.88
N GLU A 173 -26.56 0.63 -22.66
CA GLU A 173 -27.10 -0.35 -23.61
C GLU A 173 -27.42 0.31 -24.96
N THR A 174 -27.92 1.55 -24.92
CA THR A 174 -28.26 2.34 -26.11
C THR A 174 -27.03 2.94 -26.81
N ASN A 175 -26.05 3.45 -26.05
CA ASN A 175 -24.98 4.31 -26.60
C ASN A 175 -23.60 3.64 -26.73
N ILE A 176 -23.31 2.62 -25.92
CA ILE A 176 -22.04 1.88 -25.96
C ILE A 176 -22.24 0.37 -26.21
N GLY A 177 -23.48 -0.06 -26.38
CA GLY A 177 -23.84 -1.42 -26.79
C GLY A 177 -23.64 -2.49 -25.72
N THR A 178 -23.50 -2.09 -24.44
CA THR A 178 -23.48 -3.01 -23.30
C THR A 178 -24.12 -2.36 -22.06
N ARG A 179 -24.55 -3.18 -21.10
CA ARG A 179 -25.12 -2.69 -19.84
C ARG A 179 -24.04 -2.23 -18.87
N ALA A 180 -24.40 -1.28 -18.01
CA ALA A 180 -23.50 -0.83 -16.96
C ALA A 180 -23.40 -1.91 -15.85
N PRO A 181 -22.19 -2.30 -15.42
CA PRO A 181 -22.00 -3.12 -14.24
C PRO A 181 -22.60 -2.45 -12.99
N GLN A 182 -23.08 -3.25 -12.02
CA GLN A 182 -23.60 -2.72 -10.76
C GLN A 182 -22.56 -1.89 -9.98
N SER A 183 -21.28 -2.18 -10.18
CA SER A 183 -20.17 -1.46 -9.57
C SER A 183 -19.92 -0.08 -10.18
N ALA A 184 -20.42 0.22 -11.39
CA ALA A 184 -20.06 1.44 -12.12
C ALA A 184 -20.44 2.74 -11.39
N PRO A 185 -21.67 2.93 -10.84
CA PRO A 185 -21.99 4.14 -10.10
C PRO A 185 -21.14 4.33 -8.84
N LYS A 186 -20.78 3.24 -8.15
CA LYS A 186 -19.89 3.31 -6.98
C LYS A 186 -18.48 3.71 -7.43
N PHE A 187 -17.98 3.09 -8.50
CA PHE A 187 -16.69 3.41 -9.09
C PHE A 187 -16.57 4.89 -9.45
N PHE A 188 -17.55 5.47 -10.17
CA PHE A 188 -17.53 6.89 -10.53
C PHE A 188 -17.61 7.83 -9.33
N LYS A 189 -18.33 7.47 -8.27
CA LYS A 189 -18.36 8.26 -7.03
C LYS A 189 -17.04 8.20 -6.26
N THR A 190 -16.34 7.06 -6.33
CA THR A 190 -15.10 6.85 -5.58
C THR A 190 -13.88 7.40 -6.32
N PHE A 191 -13.77 7.18 -7.62
CA PHE A 191 -12.58 7.51 -8.40
C PHE A 191 -12.79 8.68 -9.38
N SER A 192 -14.00 9.24 -9.44
CA SER A 192 -14.35 10.33 -10.35
C SER A 192 -14.12 9.95 -11.82
N ASP A 193 -13.57 10.87 -12.61
CA ASP A 193 -13.39 10.70 -14.06
C ASP A 193 -12.31 9.65 -14.37
N PRO A 194 -12.64 8.56 -15.08
CA PRO A 194 -11.66 7.53 -15.44
C PRO A 194 -10.52 8.04 -16.33
N ARG A 195 -10.70 9.17 -17.03
CA ARG A 195 -9.63 9.83 -17.81
C ARG A 195 -8.50 10.37 -16.94
N ASN A 196 -8.71 10.48 -15.62
CA ASN A 196 -7.67 10.87 -14.66
C ASN A 196 -6.94 9.68 -14.03
N ILE A 197 -7.26 8.44 -14.44
CA ILE A 197 -6.68 7.22 -13.90
C ILE A 197 -5.67 6.66 -14.91
N PRO A 198 -4.34 6.74 -14.65
CA PRO A 198 -3.32 6.28 -15.60
C PRO A 198 -3.51 4.82 -16.03
N GLU A 199 -3.87 3.92 -15.10
CA GLU A 199 -4.13 2.52 -15.40
C GLU A 199 -5.33 2.33 -16.34
N TRP A 200 -6.32 3.23 -16.30
CA TRP A 200 -7.46 3.17 -17.21
C TRP A 200 -7.09 3.65 -18.61
N ILE A 201 -6.30 4.72 -18.72
CA ILE A 201 -5.78 5.24 -19.99
C ILE A 201 -5.04 4.11 -20.73
N GLU A 202 -4.12 3.45 -20.04
CA GLU A 202 -3.37 2.31 -20.56
C GLU A 202 -4.30 1.13 -20.94
N TYR A 203 -5.23 0.77 -20.06
CA TYR A 203 -6.17 -0.34 -20.30
C TYR A 203 -7.14 -0.09 -21.47
N SER A 204 -7.63 1.15 -21.59
CA SER A 204 -8.64 1.53 -22.59
C SER A 204 -8.02 1.75 -23.97
N GLY A 205 -6.72 2.02 -24.04
CA GLY A 205 -5.99 2.32 -25.27
C GLY A 205 -6.32 3.72 -25.82
N LYS A 206 -6.60 4.68 -24.93
CA LYS A 206 -6.93 6.08 -25.26
C LYS A 206 -5.86 7.04 -24.77
#